data_AF-A0AAN7TF59-F1
#
_entry.id   AF-A0AAN7TF59-F1
#
_cell.length_a   1.000
_cell.length_b   1.000
_cell.length_c   1.000
_cell.angle_alpha   90.00
_cell.angle_beta   90.00
_cell.angle_gamma   90.00
#
_symmetry.space_group_name_H-M   'P 1'
#
loop_
_entity.id
_entity.type
_entity.pdbx_description
1 polymer ?
#
loop_
_entity_poly.entity_id
_entity_poly.type
_entity_poly.pdbx_seq_one_letter_code
_entity_poly.pdbx_strand_id
1 'polypeptide(L)'
;MLRFPPWDRMAASISKLPKDHILRLIDEEVKQYRAESLENYLQVGEGPHVHPSNNAHELHNALGKWIGWSEYIVEEWASPGKALTVRLTRHAKVQILHMGRWKSITEFLTLGNQLGAPHEKFHGSLWQWWRLNGKHFPLLDLPRELRDQIYAFSHGPQNHPFPSSKLRRPGQYPWPFQSPLPGFNLIRTKKQVARESLEVLYLQVPFLLQHIGLFSRLLLSPRSPLERIRRLELALSHRQFFRLFGLATSASSDGSSDRFMPGYAASRRVRALRRMELTSLTLRVARPSWSTENDDFDGACQLEVVKWLQESALPWVRGHPVTVTGYIKDAQKVPFEEACRAEQKRFGLWRKQKDAVDGTVGNLVEYDEWADMVDGEVDGGVRVDGGDVLAMESKQGRDERGPRVLPPRCYCVAPCKLKTSSAKQ
;
A
#
# COMPACT_ATOMS: atom_id res chain seq x y z
N MET A 1 2.94 5.67 -37.92
CA MET A 1 1.92 6.54 -38.56
C MET A 1 0.56 6.21 -37.97
N LEU A 2 0.09 7.02 -37.03
CA LEU A 2 -1.31 7.07 -36.62
C LEU A 2 -1.66 8.55 -36.59
N ARG A 3 -2.42 9.00 -37.60
CA ARG A 3 -2.86 10.39 -37.75
C ARG A 3 -4.13 10.57 -36.92
N PHE A 4 -4.03 11.31 -35.83
CA PHE A 4 -5.20 11.99 -35.26
C PHE A 4 -5.50 13.23 -36.12
N PRO A 5 -6.78 13.60 -36.33
CA PRO A 5 -7.10 14.86 -36.97
C PRO A 5 -6.62 16.04 -36.09
N PRO A 6 -6.13 17.14 -36.69
CA PRO A 6 -5.58 18.26 -35.93
C PRO A 6 -6.72 19.07 -35.31
N TRP A 7 -6.81 19.05 -33.99
CA TRP A 7 -7.62 19.98 -33.19
C TRP A 7 -7.11 21.44 -33.29
N ASP A 8 -6.00 21.67 -33.97
CA ASP A 8 -5.28 22.95 -34.04
C ASP A 8 -5.88 24.01 -35.00
N ARG A 9 -7.03 23.77 -35.63
CA ARG A 9 -7.64 24.74 -36.55
C ARG A 9 -8.78 25.61 -35.98
N MET A 10 -9.18 25.43 -34.72
CA MET A 10 -10.09 26.37 -34.04
C MET A 10 -9.43 27.15 -32.89
N ALA A 11 -8.29 26.69 -32.38
CA ALA A 11 -7.56 27.38 -31.30
C ALA A 11 -6.79 28.64 -31.76
N ALA A 12 -6.53 28.79 -33.06
CA ALA A 12 -5.67 29.84 -33.61
C ALA A 12 -6.36 31.20 -33.85
N SER A 13 -7.64 31.35 -33.52
CA SER A 13 -8.39 32.62 -33.70
C SER A 13 -8.75 33.34 -32.39
N ILE A 14 -8.45 32.77 -31.21
CA ILE A 14 -8.94 33.30 -29.92
C ILE A 14 -7.89 34.18 -29.21
N SER A 15 -6.65 34.22 -29.70
CA SER A 15 -5.51 34.82 -28.97
C SER A 15 -5.33 36.34 -29.13
N LYS A 16 -6.33 37.10 -29.60
CA LYS A 16 -6.25 38.58 -29.67
C LYS A 16 -7.55 39.32 -29.29
N LEU A 17 -8.53 38.63 -28.69
CA LEU A 17 -9.70 39.32 -28.16
C LEU A 17 -9.37 39.95 -26.79
N PRO A 18 -9.93 41.14 -26.48
CA PRO A 18 -9.96 41.62 -25.09
C PRO A 18 -10.49 40.50 -24.20
N LYS A 19 -9.94 40.33 -22.98
CA LYS A 19 -10.39 39.28 -22.06
C LYS A 19 -11.91 39.38 -21.89
N ASP A 20 -12.65 38.40 -22.43
CA ASP A 20 -14.09 38.28 -22.31
C ASP A 20 -14.48 38.38 -20.83
N HIS A 21 -15.16 39.47 -20.48
CA HIS A 21 -15.47 39.78 -19.09
C HIS A 21 -16.60 38.88 -18.58
N ILE A 22 -17.58 38.57 -19.41
CA ILE A 22 -18.70 37.69 -19.06
C ILE A 22 -18.20 36.26 -18.88
N LEU A 23 -17.36 35.76 -19.79
CA LEU A 23 -16.74 34.44 -19.65
C LEU A 23 -15.90 34.33 -18.37
N ARG A 24 -15.15 35.38 -18.04
CA ARG A 24 -14.37 35.43 -16.79
C ARG A 24 -15.28 35.39 -15.56
N LEU A 25 -16.40 36.12 -15.57
CA LEU A 25 -17.37 36.08 -14.46
C LEU A 25 -18.03 34.71 -14.32
N ILE A 26 -18.33 34.04 -15.44
CA ILE A 26 -18.85 32.67 -15.43
C ILE A 26 -17.83 31.72 -14.79
N ASP A 27 -16.57 31.79 -15.23
CA ASP A 27 -15.48 30.96 -14.68
C ASP A 27 -15.23 31.23 -13.19
N GLU A 28 -15.30 32.50 -12.76
CA GLU A 28 -15.20 32.90 -11.35
C GLU A 28 -16.34 32.34 -10.49
N GLU A 29 -17.61 32.48 -10.92
CA GLU A 29 -18.77 31.94 -10.20
C GLU A 29 -18.77 30.40 -10.16
N VAL A 30 -18.36 29.73 -11.25
CA VAL A 30 -18.19 28.26 -11.28
C VAL A 30 -17.09 27.81 -10.33
N LYS A 31 -15.92 28.49 -10.32
CA LYS A 31 -14.83 28.19 -9.40
C LYS A 31 -15.25 28.39 -7.95
N GLN A 32 -15.98 29.46 -7.66
CA GLN A 32 -16.51 29.72 -6.33
C GLN A 32 -17.45 28.60 -5.88
N TYR A 33 -18.42 28.22 -6.72
CA TYR A 33 -19.33 27.10 -6.42
C TYR A 33 -18.58 25.78 -6.15
N ARG A 34 -17.57 25.46 -6.98
CA ARG A 34 -16.70 24.28 -6.80
C ARG A 34 -15.88 24.34 -5.51
N ALA A 35 -15.48 25.53 -5.07
CA ALA A 35 -14.68 25.73 -3.87
C ALA A 35 -15.51 25.62 -2.58
N GLU A 36 -16.84 25.79 -2.64
CA GLU A 36 -17.70 25.78 -1.45
C GLU A 36 -17.75 24.42 -0.75
N SER A 37 -17.89 23.32 -1.50
CA SER A 37 -17.97 21.96 -0.96
C SER A 37 -17.27 20.93 -1.85
N LEU A 38 -16.84 19.82 -1.26
CA LEU A 38 -16.27 18.71 -2.03
C LEU A 38 -17.32 18.07 -2.95
N GLU A 39 -18.57 18.00 -2.50
CA GLU A 39 -19.68 17.50 -3.30
C GLU A 39 -19.87 18.34 -4.56
N ASN A 40 -19.85 19.67 -4.46
CA ASN A 40 -19.93 20.58 -5.59
C ASN A 40 -18.76 20.37 -6.56
N TYR A 41 -17.54 20.16 -6.03
CA TYR A 41 -16.38 19.88 -6.85
C TYR A 41 -16.49 18.55 -7.60
N LEU A 42 -16.94 17.49 -6.92
CA LEU A 42 -17.10 16.17 -7.53
C LEU A 42 -18.24 16.15 -8.54
N GLN A 43 -19.31 16.88 -8.28
CA GLN A 43 -20.43 17.09 -9.19
C GLN A 43 -20.00 17.86 -10.43
N VAL A 44 -19.19 18.91 -10.27
CA VAL A 44 -18.82 19.82 -11.36
C VAL A 44 -17.50 19.42 -12.05
N GLY A 45 -16.78 18.41 -11.55
CA GLY A 45 -15.59 17.87 -12.21
C GLY A 45 -14.53 18.91 -12.54
N GLU A 46 -13.99 18.90 -13.77
CA GLU A 46 -13.03 19.89 -14.28
C GLU A 46 -13.67 21.28 -14.58
N GLY A 47 -15.00 21.36 -14.53
CA GLY A 47 -15.79 22.53 -14.91
C GLY A 47 -16.35 22.40 -16.33
N PRO A 48 -17.48 23.06 -16.64
CA PRO A 48 -17.99 23.12 -18.00
C PRO A 48 -17.03 23.89 -18.93
N HIS A 49 -16.84 23.41 -20.15
CA HIS A 49 -16.19 24.20 -21.19
C HIS A 49 -17.20 25.18 -21.76
N VAL A 50 -16.92 26.47 -21.61
CA VAL A 50 -17.80 27.55 -22.04
C VAL A 50 -17.12 28.31 -23.18
N HIS A 51 -17.79 28.39 -24.32
CA HIS A 51 -17.32 29.12 -25.50
C HIS A 51 -18.49 29.85 -26.17
N PRO A 52 -18.26 30.94 -26.93
CA PRO A 52 -19.35 31.69 -27.55
C PRO A 52 -20.11 30.83 -28.57
N SER A 53 -21.43 30.99 -28.62
CA SER A 53 -22.28 30.38 -29.65
C SER A 53 -22.01 30.98 -31.02
N ASN A 54 -22.20 30.21 -32.10
CA ASN A 54 -22.11 30.73 -33.47
C ASN A 54 -23.14 31.84 -33.76
N ASN A 55 -24.23 31.89 -32.98
CA ASN A 55 -25.29 32.89 -33.09
C ASN A 55 -25.14 34.05 -32.09
N ALA A 56 -24.03 34.11 -31.36
CA ALA A 56 -23.88 35.10 -30.31
C ALA A 56 -23.63 36.51 -30.87
N HIS A 57 -24.23 37.50 -30.23
CA HIS A 57 -24.01 38.91 -30.53
C HIS A 57 -23.05 39.53 -29.52
N GLU A 58 -22.25 40.49 -29.98
CA GLU A 58 -21.36 41.25 -29.11
C GLU A 58 -22.16 42.09 -28.11
N LEU A 59 -21.79 41.97 -26.83
CA LEU A 59 -22.34 42.80 -25.76
C LEU A 59 -21.35 43.93 -25.44
N HIS A 60 -21.90 45.14 -25.34
CA HIS A 60 -21.18 46.34 -24.95
C HIS A 60 -21.78 46.89 -23.65
N ASN A 61 -20.94 47.48 -22.81
CA ASN A 61 -21.41 48.19 -21.63
C ASN A 61 -22.03 49.56 -22.00
N ALA A 62 -22.57 50.27 -21.00
CA ALA A 62 -23.16 51.61 -21.19
C ALA A 62 -22.18 52.67 -21.76
N LEU A 63 -20.88 52.40 -21.71
CA LEU A 63 -19.82 53.26 -22.27
C LEU A 63 -19.38 52.80 -23.68
N GLY A 64 -20.07 51.84 -24.30
CA GLY A 64 -19.74 51.28 -25.60
C GLY A 64 -18.56 50.29 -25.62
N LYS A 65 -17.96 49.99 -24.46
CA LYS A 65 -16.84 49.05 -24.36
C LYS A 65 -17.35 47.61 -24.42
N TRP A 66 -16.77 46.81 -25.30
CA TRP A 66 -17.05 45.39 -25.43
C TRP A 66 -16.79 44.63 -24.11
N ILE A 67 -17.74 43.78 -23.72
CA ILE A 67 -17.72 43.02 -22.46
C ILE A 67 -17.87 41.50 -22.63
N GLY A 68 -18.36 41.02 -23.78
CA GLY A 68 -18.52 39.58 -24.04
C GLY A 68 -19.60 39.31 -25.08
N TRP A 69 -20.23 38.15 -24.97
CA TRP A 69 -21.22 37.63 -25.92
C TRP A 69 -22.60 37.43 -25.29
N SER A 70 -23.67 37.50 -26.08
CA SER A 70 -25.05 37.29 -25.62
C SER A 70 -25.41 35.82 -25.37
N GLU A 71 -24.67 34.90 -26.00
CA GLU A 71 -24.91 33.46 -25.93
C GLU A 71 -23.59 32.69 -25.84
N TYR A 72 -23.57 31.72 -24.92
CA TYR A 72 -22.45 30.80 -24.76
C TYR A 72 -22.95 29.37 -24.87
N ILE A 73 -22.18 28.52 -25.54
CA ILE A 73 -22.36 27.07 -25.51
C ILE A 73 -21.66 26.55 -24.26
N VAL A 74 -22.41 25.81 -23.45
CA VAL A 74 -21.89 25.06 -22.31
C VAL A 74 -21.86 23.60 -22.73
N GLU A 75 -20.64 23.08 -22.93
CA GLU A 75 -20.43 21.66 -23.15
C GLU A 75 -20.53 20.94 -21.79
N GLU A 76 -21.71 20.40 -21.51
CA GLU A 76 -21.91 19.45 -20.41
C GLU A 76 -21.36 18.08 -20.79
N TRP A 77 -20.82 17.36 -19.82
CA TRP A 77 -20.13 16.07 -20.03
C TRP A 77 -21.02 15.10 -20.81
N ALA A 78 -20.56 14.74 -22.02
CA ALA A 78 -21.15 13.77 -22.94
C ALA A 78 -22.51 14.14 -23.60
N SER A 79 -23.01 15.36 -23.42
CA SER A 79 -24.21 15.84 -24.14
C SER A 79 -23.83 16.87 -25.20
N PRO A 80 -24.53 16.94 -26.34
CA PRO A 80 -24.30 17.98 -27.33
C PRO A 80 -24.51 19.36 -26.69
N GLY A 81 -23.50 20.23 -26.81
CA GLY A 81 -23.43 21.51 -26.12
C GLY A 81 -24.73 22.32 -26.25
N LYS A 82 -25.31 22.70 -25.12
CA LYS A 82 -26.53 23.50 -25.08
C LYS A 82 -26.14 24.97 -25.14
N ALA A 83 -26.69 25.69 -26.12
CA ALA A 83 -26.57 27.15 -26.16
C ALA A 83 -27.37 27.73 -25.00
N LEU A 84 -26.70 28.54 -24.18
CA LEU A 84 -27.26 29.24 -23.03
C LEU A 84 -27.19 30.74 -23.29
N THR A 85 -28.35 31.38 -23.28
CA THR A 85 -28.44 32.84 -23.31
C THR A 85 -28.05 33.40 -21.95
N VAL A 86 -27.16 34.39 -21.94
CA VAL A 86 -26.67 35.03 -20.72
C VAL A 86 -27.07 36.48 -20.66
N ARG A 87 -27.25 36.99 -19.44
CA ARG A 87 -27.41 38.43 -19.19
C ARG A 87 -26.64 38.85 -17.95
N LEU A 88 -26.27 40.13 -17.91
CA LEU A 88 -25.73 40.76 -16.72
C LEU A 88 -26.84 41.45 -15.93
N THR A 89 -26.84 41.24 -14.61
CA THR A 89 -27.68 41.98 -13.67
C THR A 89 -27.09 43.35 -13.38
N ARG A 90 -27.87 44.24 -12.73
CA ARG A 90 -27.40 45.56 -12.27
C ARG A 90 -26.20 45.49 -11.31
N HIS A 91 -25.96 44.34 -10.69
CA HIS A 91 -24.84 44.10 -9.77
C HIS A 91 -23.67 43.36 -10.44
N ALA A 92 -23.60 43.34 -11.77
CA ALA A 92 -22.57 42.64 -12.54
C ALA A 92 -22.51 41.12 -12.30
N LYS A 93 -23.58 40.51 -11.79
CA LYS A 93 -23.72 39.04 -11.72
C LYS A 93 -24.28 38.49 -13.02
N VAL A 94 -23.77 37.34 -13.45
CA VAL A 94 -24.24 36.68 -14.67
C VAL A 94 -25.47 35.83 -14.35
N GLN A 95 -26.48 35.90 -15.20
CA GLN A 95 -27.64 35.03 -15.15
C GLN A 95 -27.78 34.26 -16.45
N ILE A 96 -28.19 33.02 -16.33
CA ILE A 96 -28.41 32.09 -17.43
C ILE A 96 -29.91 31.88 -17.61
N LEU A 97 -30.38 31.92 -18.85
CA LEU A 97 -31.76 31.57 -19.18
C LEU A 97 -31.93 30.05 -19.19
N HIS A 98 -32.67 29.52 -18.22
CA HIS A 98 -32.96 28.09 -18.13
C HIS A 98 -34.47 27.86 -17.92
N MET A 99 -35.09 27.08 -18.80
CA MET A 99 -36.54 26.78 -18.78
C MET A 99 -37.42 28.04 -18.70
N GLY A 100 -37.08 29.07 -19.48
CA GLY A 100 -37.84 30.33 -19.53
C GLY A 100 -37.68 31.23 -18.30
N ARG A 101 -36.81 30.88 -17.34
CA ARG A 101 -36.50 31.71 -16.17
C ARG A 101 -35.01 32.04 -16.12
N TRP A 102 -34.70 33.26 -15.70
CA TRP A 102 -33.32 33.69 -15.45
C TRP A 102 -32.88 33.18 -14.08
N LYS A 103 -31.81 32.39 -14.06
CA LYS A 103 -31.22 31.79 -12.86
C LYS A 103 -29.79 32.25 -12.69
N SER A 104 -29.28 32.28 -11.45
CA SER A 104 -27.84 32.45 -11.23
C SER A 104 -27.08 31.22 -11.73
N ILE A 105 -25.77 31.34 -11.89
CA ILE A 105 -24.91 30.20 -12.24
C ILE A 105 -24.98 29.13 -11.16
N THR A 106 -24.99 29.53 -9.88
CA THR A 106 -25.11 28.60 -8.75
C THR A 106 -26.44 27.83 -8.76
N GLU A 107 -27.56 28.50 -9.03
CA GLU A 107 -28.86 27.85 -9.19
C GLU A 107 -28.90 26.94 -10.41
N PHE A 108 -28.25 27.34 -11.51
CA PHE A 108 -28.15 26.51 -12.71
C PHE A 108 -27.37 25.22 -12.44
N LEU A 109 -26.20 25.32 -11.78
CA LEU A 109 -25.34 24.18 -11.45
C LEU A 109 -26.01 23.18 -10.47
N THR A 110 -26.82 23.67 -9.54
CA THR A 110 -27.55 22.81 -8.58
C THR A 110 -28.71 22.04 -9.23
N LEU A 111 -29.27 22.54 -10.35
CA LEU A 111 -30.35 21.89 -11.10
C LEU A 111 -29.85 20.86 -12.10
N GLY A 112 -28.56 20.90 -12.43
CA GLY A 112 -27.95 20.26 -13.59
C GLY A 112 -27.55 18.79 -13.46
N ASN A 113 -27.86 18.06 -12.37
CA ASN A 113 -28.09 16.60 -12.35
C ASN A 113 -27.92 15.93 -10.98
N GLN A 114 -28.71 14.87 -10.78
CA GLN A 114 -28.60 13.88 -9.73
C GLN A 114 -27.40 12.96 -9.98
N LEU A 115 -26.46 12.92 -9.03
CA LEU A 115 -25.43 11.91 -8.77
C LEU A 115 -25.24 10.82 -9.84
N GLY A 116 -24.47 11.14 -10.88
CA GLY A 116 -23.69 10.13 -11.60
C GLY A 116 -22.60 9.60 -10.66
N ALA A 117 -22.43 8.27 -10.62
CA ALA A 117 -21.59 7.57 -9.66
C ALA A 117 -20.19 8.21 -9.48
N PRO A 118 -19.64 8.20 -8.24
CA PRO A 118 -18.35 8.80 -7.96
C PRO A 118 -17.27 8.16 -8.83
N HIS A 119 -16.66 8.98 -9.70
CA HIS A 119 -15.56 8.60 -10.57
C HIS A 119 -14.38 8.04 -9.75
N GLU A 120 -13.82 6.89 -10.17
CA GLU A 120 -12.67 6.20 -9.55
C GLU A 120 -11.38 7.06 -9.38
N LYS A 121 -11.37 8.32 -9.83
CA LYS A 121 -10.23 9.26 -9.74
C LYS A 121 -10.22 10.14 -8.48
N PHE A 122 -10.82 9.67 -7.39
CA PHE A 122 -11.09 10.44 -6.17
C PHE A 122 -9.85 11.18 -5.59
N HIS A 123 -8.68 10.53 -5.55
CA HIS A 123 -7.48 11.12 -4.92
C HIS A 123 -6.88 12.31 -5.67
N GLY A 124 -6.88 12.29 -7.01
CA GLY A 124 -6.39 13.42 -7.82
C GLY A 124 -7.32 14.64 -7.69
N SER A 125 -8.63 14.37 -7.68
CA SER A 125 -9.69 15.36 -7.52
C SER A 125 -9.67 16.05 -6.15
N LEU A 126 -9.39 15.31 -5.07
CA LEU A 126 -9.29 15.86 -3.72
C LEU A 126 -8.21 16.94 -3.58
N TRP A 127 -7.03 16.71 -4.17
CA TRP A 127 -5.92 17.68 -4.09
C TRP A 127 -6.23 18.96 -4.85
N GLN A 128 -6.83 18.85 -6.03
CA GLN A 128 -7.26 19.99 -6.82
C GLN A 128 -8.36 20.78 -6.11
N TRP A 129 -9.35 20.09 -5.55
CA TRP A 129 -10.38 20.74 -4.72
C TRP A 129 -9.77 21.48 -3.54
N TRP A 130 -8.88 20.84 -2.78
CA TRP A 130 -8.26 21.45 -1.61
C TRP A 130 -7.48 22.73 -1.97
N ARG A 131 -6.79 22.72 -3.12
CA ARG A 131 -6.12 23.91 -3.67
C ARG A 131 -7.10 25.02 -4.06
N LEU A 132 -8.25 24.69 -4.65
CA LEU A 132 -9.27 25.67 -5.04
C LEU A 132 -10.02 26.24 -3.83
N ASN A 133 -10.28 25.42 -2.82
CA ASN A 133 -10.99 25.83 -1.61
C ASN A 133 -10.22 26.91 -0.84
N GLY A 134 -8.89 26.83 -0.84
CA GLY A 134 -8.02 27.82 -0.19
C GLY A 134 -8.11 27.84 1.34
N LYS A 135 -8.96 27.00 1.95
CA LYS A 135 -9.05 26.85 3.40
C LYS A 135 -7.79 26.20 3.97
N HIS A 136 -7.41 26.69 5.15
CA HIS A 136 -6.37 26.09 5.96
C HIS A 136 -6.98 25.08 6.93
N PHE A 137 -6.34 23.91 7.06
CA PHE A 137 -6.69 22.93 8.08
C PHE A 137 -5.71 23.05 9.26
N PRO A 138 -6.17 23.48 10.45
CA PRO A 138 -5.32 23.67 11.61
C PRO A 138 -4.96 22.31 12.25
N LEU A 139 -4.11 21.53 11.57
CA LEU A 139 -3.75 20.17 11.99
C LEU A 139 -3.24 20.09 13.43
N LEU A 140 -2.50 21.10 13.89
CA LEU A 140 -1.87 21.11 15.22
C LEU A 140 -2.82 21.50 16.35
N ASP A 141 -3.97 22.08 16.03
CA ASP A 141 -4.99 22.45 17.02
C ASP A 141 -5.86 21.24 17.40
N LEU A 142 -5.75 20.14 16.64
CA LEU A 142 -6.42 18.87 16.96
C LEU A 142 -5.74 18.16 18.14
N PRO A 143 -6.49 17.40 18.96
CA PRO A 143 -5.93 16.43 19.90
C PRO A 143 -4.97 15.43 19.23
N ARG A 144 -4.01 14.91 19.99
CA ARG A 144 -2.96 14.02 19.47
C ARG A 144 -3.54 12.76 18.82
N GLU A 145 -4.60 12.23 19.39
CA GLU A 145 -5.28 11.01 18.97
C GLU A 145 -5.85 11.16 17.56
N LEU A 146 -6.46 12.32 17.26
CA LEU A 146 -6.99 12.62 15.93
C LEU A 146 -5.87 12.82 14.91
N ARG A 147 -4.77 13.46 15.32
CA ARG A 147 -3.59 13.63 14.45
C ARG A 147 -2.98 12.27 14.08
N ASP A 148 -2.88 11.36 15.04
CA ASP A 148 -2.33 10.01 14.80
C ASP A 148 -3.20 9.22 13.82
N GLN A 149 -4.53 9.33 13.90
CA GLN A 149 -5.43 8.72 12.92
C GLN A 149 -5.24 9.32 11.51
N ILE A 150 -5.09 10.64 11.41
CA ILE A 150 -4.80 11.32 10.13
C ILE A 150 -3.46 10.85 9.57
N TYR A 151 -2.43 10.71 10.41
CA TYR A 151 -1.12 10.19 9.99
C TYR A 151 -1.20 8.74 9.52
N ALA A 152 -1.91 7.88 10.25
CA ALA A 152 -2.09 6.48 9.89
C ALA A 152 -2.82 6.36 8.54
N PHE A 153 -3.90 7.12 8.35
CA PHE A 153 -4.62 7.19 7.08
C PHE A 153 -3.73 7.69 5.94
N SER A 154 -2.93 8.72 6.20
CA SER A 154 -2.06 9.36 5.20
C SER A 154 -0.93 8.45 4.71
N HIS A 155 -0.38 7.59 5.58
CA HIS A 155 0.65 6.61 5.21
C HIS A 155 0.08 5.43 4.42
N GLY A 156 -1.24 5.23 4.45
CA GLY A 156 -1.92 4.15 3.76
C GLY A 156 -1.79 2.79 4.47
N PRO A 157 -2.30 1.72 3.85
CA PRO A 157 -2.40 0.41 4.49
C PRO A 157 -1.06 -0.30 4.68
N GLN A 158 -0.06 0.01 3.86
CA GLN A 158 1.27 -0.60 3.88
C GLN A 158 2.34 0.38 3.43
N ASN A 159 3.52 0.32 4.04
CA ASN A 159 4.69 1.10 3.64
C ASN A 159 5.61 0.26 2.74
N HIS A 160 5.98 0.80 1.59
CA HIS A 160 6.96 0.21 0.67
C HIS A 160 8.32 0.90 0.82
N PRO A 161 9.24 0.40 1.66
CA PRO A 161 10.56 1.02 1.83
C PRO A 161 11.34 1.03 0.51
N PHE A 162 11.97 2.17 0.22
CA PHE A 162 12.75 2.41 -1.00
C PHE A 162 11.95 2.16 -2.29
N PRO A 163 10.89 2.93 -2.56
CA PRO A 163 9.99 2.73 -3.71
C PRO A 163 10.74 2.86 -5.05
N SER A 164 11.74 3.74 -5.09
CA SER A 164 12.58 4.01 -6.27
C SER A 164 13.74 3.04 -6.46
N SER A 165 13.88 2.03 -5.58
CA SER A 165 14.96 1.05 -5.64
C SER A 165 15.00 0.35 -7.00
N LYS A 166 16.19 0.23 -7.60
CA LYS A 166 16.37 -0.57 -8.84
C LYS A 166 15.90 -2.02 -8.70
N LEU A 167 15.91 -2.57 -7.49
CA LEU A 167 15.36 -3.92 -7.20
C LEU A 167 13.85 -4.02 -7.46
N ARG A 168 13.15 -2.89 -7.51
CA ARG A 168 11.71 -2.78 -7.83
C ARG A 168 11.47 -2.31 -9.28
N ARG A 169 12.51 -1.91 -10.02
CA ARG A 169 12.36 -1.45 -11.41
C ARG A 169 12.19 -2.68 -12.31
N PRO A 170 11.09 -2.81 -13.07
CA PRO A 170 10.92 -3.93 -13.95
C PRO A 170 11.63 -3.68 -15.29
N GLY A 171 12.36 -4.70 -15.76
CA GLY A 171 12.71 -4.87 -17.17
C GLY A 171 11.66 -5.64 -17.98
N GLN A 172 10.56 -6.11 -17.37
CA GLN A 172 9.59 -7.03 -18.02
C GLN A 172 8.13 -6.99 -17.50
N TYR A 173 7.73 -6.06 -16.63
CA TYR A 173 6.34 -5.95 -16.15
C TYR A 173 5.82 -4.50 -16.15
N PRO A 174 4.56 -4.25 -16.56
CA PRO A 174 4.01 -2.91 -16.67
C PRO A 174 3.60 -2.35 -15.30
N TRP A 175 4.24 -1.24 -14.90
CA TRP A 175 3.65 -0.06 -14.26
C TRP A 175 2.69 -0.20 -13.05
N PRO A 176 3.21 -0.46 -11.81
CA PRO A 176 2.55 0.13 -10.63
C PRO A 176 3.48 0.88 -9.64
N PHE A 177 4.80 0.86 -9.82
CA PHE A 177 5.74 1.35 -8.79
C PHE A 177 6.08 2.86 -8.82
N GLN A 178 5.36 3.66 -9.61
CA GLN A 178 5.47 5.12 -9.58
C GLN A 178 4.44 5.80 -8.66
N SER A 179 3.61 5.02 -7.95
CA SER A 179 2.71 5.64 -6.97
C SER A 179 3.57 6.34 -5.90
N PRO A 180 3.41 7.68 -5.71
CA PRO A 180 4.12 8.37 -4.65
C PRO A 180 3.78 7.67 -3.34
N LEU A 181 4.80 7.34 -2.54
CA LEU A 181 4.58 6.80 -1.20
C LEU A 181 3.59 7.70 -0.46
N PRO A 182 2.40 7.19 -0.09
CA PRO A 182 1.46 7.97 0.68
C PRO A 182 2.15 8.50 1.94
N GLY A 183 1.92 9.77 2.29
CA GLY A 183 2.42 10.36 3.52
C GLY A 183 3.88 10.86 3.52
N PHE A 184 4.70 10.62 2.48
CA PHE A 184 6.11 11.09 2.49
C PHE A 184 6.23 12.62 2.57
N ASN A 185 5.21 13.34 2.08
CA ASN A 185 5.14 14.80 2.21
C ASN A 185 5.02 15.24 3.67
N LEU A 186 4.36 14.47 4.55
CA LEU A 186 4.24 14.79 5.98
C LEU A 186 5.61 14.88 6.65
N ILE A 187 6.52 13.96 6.28
CA ILE A 187 7.89 13.89 6.80
C ILE A 187 8.71 15.12 6.36
N ARG A 188 8.34 15.79 5.27
CA ARG A 188 9.01 16.97 4.73
C ARG A 188 8.43 18.31 5.20
N THR A 189 7.43 18.29 6.09
CA THR A 189 6.78 19.51 6.60
C THR A 189 7.49 20.06 7.86
N LYS A 190 6.73 20.38 8.92
CA LYS A 190 7.22 20.89 10.19
C LYS A 190 7.89 19.75 10.98
N LYS A 191 8.96 20.05 11.74
CA LYS A 191 9.68 19.07 12.58
C LYS A 191 8.76 18.27 13.51
N GLN A 192 7.77 18.94 14.11
CA GLN A 192 6.78 18.29 14.97
C GLN A 192 5.93 17.27 14.19
N VAL A 193 5.34 17.69 13.07
CA VAL A 193 4.53 16.81 12.20
C VAL A 193 5.36 15.64 11.70
N ALA A 194 6.60 15.89 11.29
CA ALA A 194 7.51 14.84 10.84
C ALA A 194 7.79 13.81 11.95
N ARG A 195 8.02 14.25 13.19
CA ARG A 195 8.26 13.36 14.33
C ARG A 195 7.03 12.52 14.65
N GLU A 196 5.87 13.14 14.83
CA GLU A 196 4.61 12.45 15.17
C GLU A 196 4.21 11.48 14.04
N SER A 197 4.33 11.91 12.79
CA SER A 197 4.06 11.08 11.61
C SER A 197 5.00 9.87 11.51
N LEU A 198 6.29 10.03 11.81
CA LEU A 198 7.25 8.93 11.82
C LEU A 198 6.99 7.94 12.97
N GLU A 199 6.59 8.41 14.14
CA GLU A 199 6.17 7.54 15.25
C GLU A 199 5.02 6.63 14.82
N VAL A 200 3.96 7.21 14.23
CA VAL A 200 2.83 6.44 13.70
C VAL A 200 3.27 5.47 12.59
N LEU A 201 4.14 5.92 11.67
CA LEU A 201 4.66 5.06 10.59
C LEU A 201 5.33 3.80 11.13
N TYR A 202 6.21 3.93 12.12
CA TYR A 202 6.98 2.80 12.65
C TYR A 202 6.17 1.91 13.59
N LEU A 203 5.20 2.47 14.31
CA LEU A 203 4.37 1.73 15.27
C LEU A 203 3.17 1.02 14.62
N GLN A 204 2.49 1.67 13.67
CA GLN A 204 1.16 1.23 13.21
C GLN A 204 1.15 0.69 11.77
N VAL A 205 2.05 1.15 10.90
CA VAL A 205 2.02 0.81 9.46
C VAL A 205 2.93 -0.40 9.19
N PRO A 206 2.43 -1.47 8.54
CA PRO A 206 3.25 -2.62 8.18
C PRO A 206 4.26 -2.29 7.06
N PHE A 207 5.52 -2.65 7.27
CA PHE A 207 6.58 -2.51 6.27
C PHE A 207 6.59 -3.71 5.34
N LEU A 208 6.23 -3.50 4.07
CA LEU A 208 6.19 -4.57 3.06
C LEU A 208 7.56 -4.77 2.39
N LEU A 209 8.12 -5.96 2.57
CA LEU A 209 9.37 -6.39 1.96
C LEU A 209 9.12 -7.51 0.95
N GLN A 210 9.22 -7.17 -0.33
CA GLN A 210 9.04 -8.10 -1.45
C GLN A 210 10.36 -8.68 -1.98
N HIS A 211 11.49 -8.11 -1.57
CA HIS A 211 12.81 -8.56 -1.99
C HIS A 211 13.78 -8.67 -0.82
N ILE A 212 14.56 -9.77 -0.76
CA ILE A 212 15.60 -9.96 0.27
C ILE A 212 16.67 -8.84 0.26
N GLY A 213 16.92 -8.23 -0.91
CA GLY A 213 17.81 -7.08 -1.02
C GLY A 213 17.26 -5.83 -0.31
N LEU A 214 15.95 -5.62 -0.31
CA LEU A 214 15.30 -4.53 0.42
C LEU A 214 15.32 -4.80 1.92
N PHE A 215 15.07 -6.05 2.33
CA PHE A 215 15.23 -6.49 3.71
C PHE A 215 16.65 -6.17 4.24
N SER A 216 17.67 -6.52 3.45
CA SER A 216 19.07 -6.23 3.79
C SER A 216 19.32 -4.73 3.95
N ARG A 217 18.82 -3.91 3.01
CA ARG A 217 19.00 -2.45 3.04
C ARG A 217 18.27 -1.79 4.20
N LEU A 218 17.08 -2.27 4.54
CA LEU A 218 16.28 -1.72 5.63
C LEU A 218 16.91 -2.05 6.99
N LEU A 219 17.33 -3.31 7.18
CA LEU A 219 17.69 -3.84 8.50
C LEU A 219 19.20 -3.84 8.80
N LEU A 220 20.07 -3.73 7.80
CA LEU A 220 21.53 -3.74 7.97
C LEU A 220 22.19 -2.39 7.67
N SER A 221 21.39 -1.35 7.40
CA SER A 221 21.91 0.01 7.25
C SER A 221 22.42 0.53 8.60
N PRO A 222 23.52 1.30 8.66
CA PRO A 222 23.99 1.93 9.90
C PRO A 222 22.95 2.85 10.55
N ARG A 223 22.00 3.37 9.76
CA ARG A 223 20.87 4.20 10.22
C ARG A 223 19.56 3.41 10.21
N SER A 224 19.62 2.11 10.46
CA SER A 224 18.46 1.23 10.39
C SER A 224 17.43 1.61 11.46
N PRO A 225 16.15 1.77 11.10
CA PRO A 225 15.07 1.95 12.07
C PRO A 225 14.61 0.62 12.68
N LEU A 226 15.48 -0.40 12.74
CA LEU A 226 15.16 -1.77 13.16
C LEU A 226 14.42 -1.81 14.50
N GLU A 227 14.94 -1.07 15.48
CA GLU A 227 14.38 -0.99 16.83
C GLU A 227 13.03 -0.26 16.90
N ARG A 228 12.66 0.49 15.86
CA ARG A 228 11.41 1.27 15.84
C ARG A 228 10.29 0.55 15.11
N ILE A 229 10.62 -0.28 14.11
CA ILE A 229 9.62 -1.01 13.33
C ILE A 229 8.91 -2.03 14.23
N ARG A 230 7.58 -1.93 14.31
CA ARG A 230 6.74 -2.87 15.06
C ARG A 230 5.98 -3.84 14.16
N ARG A 231 5.75 -3.49 12.89
CA ARG A 231 4.94 -4.29 11.97
C ARG A 231 5.70 -4.57 10.68
N LEU A 232 5.89 -5.84 10.37
CA LEU A 232 6.67 -6.30 9.22
C LEU A 232 5.88 -7.30 8.39
N GLU A 233 5.83 -7.12 7.06
CA GLU A 233 5.27 -8.09 6.12
C GLU A 233 6.36 -8.56 5.16
N LEU A 234 6.68 -9.85 5.20
CA LEU A 234 7.59 -10.51 4.28
C LEU A 234 6.77 -11.15 3.16
N ALA A 235 6.84 -10.59 1.95
CA ALA A 235 6.14 -11.08 0.76
C ALA A 235 7.14 -11.47 -0.32
N LEU A 236 8.06 -12.38 0.05
CA LEU A 236 9.16 -12.83 -0.79
C LEU A 236 8.71 -13.96 -1.74
N SER A 237 9.45 -14.18 -2.82
CA SER A 237 9.30 -15.43 -3.60
C SER A 237 9.79 -16.64 -2.80
N HIS A 238 9.33 -17.86 -3.14
CA HIS A 238 9.74 -19.09 -2.45
C HIS A 238 11.27 -19.22 -2.37
N ARG A 239 11.98 -19.01 -3.49
CA ARG A 239 13.45 -18.99 -3.53
C ARG A 239 14.07 -18.00 -2.56
N GLN A 240 13.49 -16.80 -2.45
CA GLN A 240 14.00 -15.77 -1.55
C GLN A 240 13.69 -16.06 -0.08
N PHE A 241 12.56 -16.68 0.24
CA PHE A 241 12.27 -17.20 1.57
C PHE A 241 13.29 -18.27 1.97
N PHE A 242 13.52 -19.26 1.10
CA PHE A 242 14.52 -20.30 1.32
C PHE A 242 15.92 -19.70 1.52
N ARG A 243 16.34 -18.80 0.64
CA ARG A 243 17.63 -18.09 0.78
C ARG A 243 17.73 -17.28 2.08
N LEU A 244 16.62 -16.70 2.55
CA LEU A 244 16.61 -15.94 3.81
C LEU A 244 16.81 -16.88 5.00
N PHE A 245 16.07 -18.01 5.03
CA PHE A 245 16.03 -18.95 6.15
C PHE A 245 17.14 -20.02 6.13
N GLY A 246 17.99 -20.06 5.09
CA GLY A 246 19.15 -20.96 5.02
C GLY A 246 18.94 -22.23 4.21
N LEU A 247 17.92 -22.26 3.35
CA LEU A 247 17.75 -23.28 2.34
C LEU A 247 18.33 -22.77 1.00
N ALA A 248 19.45 -23.35 0.57
CA ALA A 248 20.11 -22.99 -0.69
C ALA A 248 19.88 -24.05 -1.77
N THR A 249 19.43 -23.63 -2.96
CA THR A 249 19.48 -24.46 -4.17
C THR A 249 20.89 -24.36 -4.77
N SER A 250 21.57 -25.49 -4.91
CA SER A 250 22.77 -25.58 -5.73
C SER A 250 22.32 -25.65 -7.19
N ALA A 251 22.47 -24.58 -7.95
CA ALA A 251 22.47 -24.68 -9.41
C ALA A 251 23.81 -25.32 -9.80
N SER A 252 23.84 -26.65 -9.95
CA SER A 252 25.00 -27.32 -10.54
C SER A 252 24.99 -27.05 -12.04
N SER A 253 26.01 -26.36 -12.55
CA SER A 253 26.24 -26.13 -13.99
C SER A 253 26.55 -27.41 -14.76
N ASP A 254 26.86 -28.50 -14.05
CA ASP A 254 27.02 -29.82 -14.64
C ASP A 254 25.72 -30.57 -14.41
N GLY A 255 25.08 -31.02 -15.50
CA GLY A 255 23.75 -31.68 -15.53
C GLY A 255 23.66 -33.02 -14.81
N SER A 256 24.32 -33.18 -13.67
CA SER A 256 24.24 -34.32 -12.77
C SER A 256 23.80 -33.87 -11.37
N SER A 257 22.59 -34.28 -11.02
CA SER A 257 21.94 -34.26 -9.70
C SER A 257 21.56 -32.89 -9.09
N ASP A 258 20.25 -32.63 -9.14
CA ASP A 258 19.47 -31.70 -8.29
C ASP A 258 19.68 -32.00 -6.79
N ARG A 259 20.81 -31.57 -6.22
CA ARG A 259 21.06 -31.71 -4.78
C ARG A 259 20.81 -30.39 -4.08
N PHE A 260 19.75 -30.36 -3.28
CA PHE A 260 19.58 -29.35 -2.24
C PHE A 260 20.62 -29.64 -1.16
N MET A 261 21.70 -28.84 -1.12
CA MET A 261 22.67 -28.91 -0.04
C MET A 261 22.10 -28.12 1.14
N PRO A 262 21.81 -28.76 2.30
CA PRO A 262 21.41 -28.06 3.51
C PRO A 262 22.64 -27.31 4.07
N GLY A 263 22.99 -26.20 3.44
CA GLY A 263 23.86 -25.20 4.03
C GLY A 263 23.06 -24.42 5.06
N TYR A 264 22.92 -24.96 6.28
CA TYR A 264 22.22 -24.35 7.44
C TYR A 264 22.73 -22.96 7.87
N ALA A 265 23.60 -22.33 7.09
CA ALA A 265 23.97 -20.94 7.27
C ALA A 265 22.82 -20.04 6.80
N ALA A 266 21.76 -19.98 7.60
CA ALA A 266 20.75 -18.95 7.46
C ALA A 266 21.42 -17.59 7.27
N SER A 267 20.80 -16.78 6.42
CA SER A 267 21.41 -15.52 6.05
C SER A 267 21.69 -14.71 7.30
N ARG A 268 22.89 -14.14 7.48
CA ARG A 268 23.19 -13.23 8.62
C ARG A 268 22.10 -12.16 8.81
N ARG A 269 21.40 -11.87 7.73
CA ARG A 269 20.25 -10.97 7.61
C ARG A 269 19.08 -11.41 8.50
N VAL A 270 18.71 -12.69 8.53
CA VAL A 270 17.52 -13.14 9.26
C VAL A 270 17.66 -12.96 10.78
N ARG A 271 18.91 -12.96 11.29
CA ARG A 271 19.21 -12.64 12.70
C ARG A 271 18.78 -11.24 13.11
N ALA A 272 18.58 -10.33 12.15
CA ALA A 272 18.01 -9.02 12.43
C ALA A 272 16.61 -9.11 13.03
N LEU A 273 15.81 -10.13 12.68
CA LEU A 273 14.47 -10.33 13.25
C LEU A 273 14.50 -10.50 14.77
N ARG A 274 15.51 -11.23 15.30
CA ARG A 274 15.68 -11.45 16.74
C ARG A 274 15.89 -10.17 17.55
N ARG A 275 16.36 -9.11 16.91
CA ARG A 275 16.58 -7.80 17.54
C ARG A 275 15.36 -6.89 17.45
N MET A 276 14.30 -7.30 16.73
CA MET A 276 13.10 -6.50 16.53
C MET A 276 12.03 -6.83 17.56
N GLU A 277 11.43 -5.81 18.17
CA GLU A 277 10.26 -5.96 19.02
C GLU A 277 8.97 -5.84 18.18
N LEU A 278 8.68 -6.87 17.39
CA LEU A 278 7.52 -6.85 16.50
C LEU A 278 6.21 -7.06 17.28
N THR A 279 5.20 -6.24 16.97
CA THR A 279 3.80 -6.46 17.34
C THR A 279 3.05 -7.27 16.28
N SER A 280 3.56 -7.33 15.05
CA SER A 280 3.03 -8.17 13.98
C SER A 280 4.13 -8.56 13.00
N LEU A 281 4.25 -9.86 12.71
CA LEU A 281 5.09 -10.41 11.64
C LEU A 281 4.23 -11.21 10.67
N THR A 282 4.01 -10.71 9.46
CA THR A 282 3.22 -11.39 8.44
C THR A 282 4.13 -12.07 7.43
N LEU A 283 3.97 -13.38 7.26
CA LEU A 283 4.61 -14.16 6.18
C LEU A 283 3.58 -14.36 5.05
N ARG A 284 3.79 -13.72 3.90
CA ARG A 284 2.89 -13.84 2.75
C ARG A 284 3.46 -14.83 1.74
N VAL A 285 2.82 -16.00 1.67
CA VAL A 285 3.15 -17.06 0.73
C VAL A 285 2.68 -16.66 -0.67
N ALA A 286 3.62 -16.60 -1.61
CA ALA A 286 3.34 -16.29 -3.01
C ALA A 286 2.46 -17.38 -3.64
N ARG A 287 1.74 -17.03 -4.71
CA ARG A 287 1.04 -18.04 -5.51
C ARG A 287 2.08 -18.99 -6.14
N PRO A 288 1.73 -20.28 -6.31
CA PRO A 288 2.52 -21.16 -7.15
C PRO A 288 2.58 -20.52 -8.54
N SER A 289 3.79 -20.26 -9.00
CA SER A 289 4.07 -19.74 -10.32
C SER A 289 3.92 -20.87 -11.34
N TRP A 290 3.37 -20.56 -12.51
CA TRP A 290 3.48 -21.43 -13.69
C TRP A 290 4.85 -21.27 -14.38
N SER A 291 5.53 -20.15 -14.13
CA SER A 291 6.93 -19.87 -14.43
C SER A 291 7.48 -19.02 -13.29
N THR A 292 8.16 -19.64 -12.34
CA THR A 292 8.97 -18.91 -11.37
C THR A 292 10.16 -18.36 -12.15
N GLU A 293 10.76 -17.25 -11.77
CA GLU A 293 12.04 -16.79 -12.33
C GLU A 293 13.22 -17.78 -12.04
N ASN A 294 12.92 -19.06 -11.79
CA ASN A 294 13.80 -20.14 -11.40
C ASN A 294 13.14 -21.52 -11.66
N ASP A 295 13.77 -22.33 -12.51
CA ASP A 295 13.26 -23.64 -12.95
C ASP A 295 13.09 -24.65 -11.79
N ASP A 296 13.84 -24.49 -10.68
CA ASP A 296 13.87 -25.42 -9.54
C ASP A 296 12.50 -25.67 -8.88
N PHE A 297 11.58 -24.70 -8.96
CA PHE A 297 10.27 -24.78 -8.31
C PHE A 297 9.11 -24.79 -9.30
N ASP A 298 9.41 -24.85 -10.60
CA ASP A 298 8.39 -24.92 -11.63
C ASP A 298 7.69 -26.29 -11.59
N GLY A 299 6.37 -26.25 -11.41
CA GLY A 299 5.54 -27.44 -11.21
C GLY A 299 5.67 -28.09 -9.84
N ALA A 300 6.46 -27.55 -8.91
CA ALA A 300 6.59 -28.10 -7.57
C ALA A 300 5.25 -28.11 -6.80
N CYS A 301 5.03 -29.15 -5.99
CA CYS A 301 3.87 -29.24 -5.13
C CYS A 301 3.89 -28.12 -4.08
N GLN A 302 2.93 -27.18 -4.18
CA GLN A 302 2.80 -26.06 -3.25
C GLN A 302 2.68 -26.51 -1.79
N LEU A 303 2.06 -27.67 -1.54
CA LEU A 303 1.94 -28.24 -0.20
C LEU A 303 3.32 -28.47 0.42
N GLU A 304 4.20 -29.16 -0.30
CA GLU A 304 5.56 -29.48 0.16
C GLU A 304 6.45 -28.25 0.26
N VAL A 305 6.38 -27.35 -0.73
CA VAL A 305 7.14 -26.09 -0.73
C VAL A 305 6.80 -25.26 0.52
N VAL A 306 5.51 -25.14 0.85
CA VAL A 306 5.06 -24.41 2.04
C VAL A 306 5.50 -25.11 3.33
N LYS A 307 5.41 -26.44 3.39
CA LYS A 307 5.87 -27.21 4.55
C LYS A 307 7.36 -26.96 4.82
N TRP A 308 8.20 -27.04 3.78
CA TRP A 308 9.63 -26.75 3.90
C TRP A 308 9.91 -25.31 4.32
N LEU A 309 9.13 -24.36 3.79
CA LEU A 309 9.24 -22.95 4.16
C LEU A 309 8.95 -22.77 5.64
N GLN A 310 7.86 -23.37 6.14
CA GLN A 310 7.47 -23.30 7.55
C GLN A 310 8.52 -23.94 8.46
N GLU A 311 8.99 -25.15 8.13
CA GLU A 311 10.06 -25.84 8.88
C GLU A 311 11.34 -24.99 8.96
N SER A 312 11.70 -24.32 7.87
CA SER A 312 12.92 -23.51 7.81
C SER A 312 12.74 -22.14 8.46
N ALA A 313 11.53 -21.59 8.45
CA ALA A 313 11.22 -20.30 9.04
C ALA A 313 11.12 -20.37 10.56
N LEU A 314 10.59 -21.48 11.11
CA LEU A 314 10.25 -21.64 12.53
C LEU A 314 11.40 -21.23 13.48
N PRO A 315 12.66 -21.67 13.28
CA PRO A 315 13.76 -21.30 14.17
C PRO A 315 14.10 -19.82 14.19
N TRP A 316 13.61 -19.04 13.22
CA TRP A 316 13.88 -17.60 13.09
C TRP A 316 12.70 -16.73 13.47
N VAL A 317 11.47 -17.27 13.39
CA VAL A 317 10.24 -16.51 13.67
C VAL A 317 9.58 -16.90 14.99
N ARG A 318 9.99 -18.00 15.65
CA ARG A 318 9.48 -18.38 16.98
C ARG A 318 9.56 -17.22 17.97
N GLY A 319 8.56 -17.05 18.84
CA GLY A 319 8.54 -15.94 19.81
C GLY A 319 8.05 -14.59 19.25
N HIS A 320 7.95 -14.42 17.92
CA HIS A 320 7.27 -13.27 17.32
C HIS A 320 5.76 -13.53 17.16
N PRO A 321 4.92 -12.47 17.11
CA PRO A 321 3.51 -12.58 16.74
C PRO A 321 3.36 -12.82 15.24
N VAL A 322 3.46 -14.09 14.84
CA VAL A 322 3.45 -14.50 13.42
C VAL A 322 2.01 -14.68 12.90
N THR A 323 1.77 -14.24 11.67
CA THR A 323 0.57 -14.55 10.89
C THR A 323 0.98 -14.95 9.47
N VAL A 324 0.41 -16.03 8.94
CA VAL A 324 0.67 -16.52 7.58
C VAL A 324 -0.52 -16.20 6.68
N THR A 325 -0.24 -15.62 5.52
CA THR A 325 -1.26 -15.22 4.54
C THR A 325 -0.83 -15.61 3.13
N GLY A 326 -1.72 -15.46 2.15
CA GLY A 326 -1.42 -15.75 0.75
C GLY A 326 -1.87 -17.15 0.32
N TYR A 327 -1.09 -17.81 -0.53
CA TYR A 327 -1.49 -19.06 -1.18
C TYR A 327 -1.09 -20.30 -0.36
N ILE A 328 -1.80 -20.49 0.75
CA ILE A 328 -1.60 -21.57 1.72
C ILE A 328 -2.97 -22.09 2.17
N LYS A 329 -3.09 -23.40 2.44
CA LYS A 329 -4.31 -23.99 3.02
C LYS A 329 -4.35 -23.75 4.53
N ASP A 330 -5.53 -23.53 5.08
CA ASP A 330 -5.70 -23.36 6.53
C ASP A 330 -5.15 -24.55 7.34
N ALA A 331 -5.30 -25.77 6.82
CA ALA A 331 -4.74 -26.99 7.43
C ALA A 331 -3.21 -26.96 7.58
N GLN A 332 -2.48 -26.22 6.75
CA GLN A 332 -1.02 -26.04 6.89
C GLN A 332 -0.68 -24.80 7.73
N LYS A 333 -1.52 -23.78 7.65
CA LYS A 333 -1.34 -22.50 8.33
C LYS A 333 -1.53 -22.62 9.84
N VAL A 334 -2.65 -23.21 10.27
CA VAL A 334 -3.08 -23.23 11.68
C VAL A 334 -2.04 -23.87 12.61
N PRO A 335 -1.51 -25.08 12.33
CA PRO A 335 -0.54 -25.71 13.23
C PRO A 335 0.76 -24.89 13.38
N PHE A 336 1.18 -24.22 12.30
CA PHE A 336 2.38 -23.38 12.31
C PHE A 336 2.18 -22.09 13.14
N GLU A 337 1.02 -21.44 12.98
CA GLU A 337 0.68 -20.26 13.79
C GLU A 337 0.48 -20.62 15.27
N GLU A 338 -0.07 -21.78 15.57
CA GLU A 338 -0.20 -22.30 16.93
C GLU A 338 1.17 -22.59 17.57
N ALA A 339 2.08 -23.21 16.84
CA ALA A 339 3.45 -23.42 17.29
C ALA A 339 4.16 -22.07 17.58
N CYS A 340 4.02 -21.09 16.70
CA CYS A 340 4.57 -19.74 16.93
C CYS A 340 3.94 -19.07 18.16
N ARG A 341 2.63 -19.23 18.36
CA ARG A 341 1.89 -18.67 19.50
C ARG A 341 2.27 -19.34 20.82
N ALA A 342 2.52 -20.65 20.83
CA ALA A 342 3.01 -21.37 22.00
C ALA A 342 4.37 -20.81 22.43
N GLU A 343 5.30 -20.66 21.49
CA GLU A 343 6.61 -20.05 21.74
C GLU A 343 6.52 -18.58 22.17
N GLN A 344 5.59 -17.81 21.60
CA GLN A 344 5.34 -16.44 22.05
C GLN A 344 4.86 -16.38 23.51
N LYS A 345 4.00 -17.32 23.93
CA LYS A 345 3.58 -17.42 25.33
C LYS A 345 4.74 -17.82 26.24
N ARG A 346 5.56 -18.80 25.83
CA ARG A 346 6.77 -19.23 26.57
C ARG A 346 7.75 -18.06 26.76
N PHE A 347 8.02 -17.31 25.69
CA PHE A 347 8.82 -16.07 25.74
C PHE A 347 8.21 -15.02 26.67
N GLY A 348 6.89 -14.80 26.61
CA GLY A 348 6.21 -13.84 27.48
C GLY A 348 6.27 -14.20 28.97
N LEU A 349 6.22 -15.49 29.31
CA LEU A 349 6.40 -15.97 30.69
C LEU A 349 7.84 -15.77 31.16
N TRP A 350 8.81 -16.19 30.34
CA TRP A 350 10.24 -15.98 30.62
C TRP A 350 10.56 -14.49 30.83
N ARG A 351 10.02 -13.61 29.99
CA ARG A 351 10.23 -12.15 30.09
C ARG A 351 9.73 -11.59 31.42
N LYS A 352 8.58 -12.06 31.91
CA LYS A 352 8.02 -11.67 33.22
C LYS A 352 8.86 -12.20 34.38
N GLN A 353 9.35 -13.42 34.29
CA GLN A 353 10.20 -14.01 35.32
C GLN A 353 11.54 -13.26 35.41
N LYS A 354 12.16 -12.97 34.26
CA LYS A 354 13.41 -12.20 34.21
C LYS A 354 13.23 -10.79 34.77
N ASP A 355 12.14 -10.11 34.43
CA ASP A 355 11.83 -8.80 34.98
C ASP A 355 11.63 -8.85 36.50
N ALA A 356 11.00 -9.90 37.02
CA ALA A 356 10.82 -10.09 38.47
C ALA A 356 12.12 -10.40 39.23
N VAL A 357 13.08 -11.08 38.60
CA VAL A 357 14.34 -11.51 39.24
C VAL A 357 15.44 -10.45 39.08
N ASP A 358 15.64 -9.95 37.86
CA ASP A 358 16.75 -9.07 37.49
C ASP A 358 16.35 -7.60 37.32
N GLY A 359 15.05 -7.28 37.30
CA GLY A 359 14.55 -5.94 36.97
C GLY A 359 14.85 -5.50 35.53
N THR A 360 15.17 -6.44 34.64
CA THR A 360 15.53 -6.16 33.24
C THR A 360 14.54 -6.81 32.27
N VAL A 361 14.18 -6.07 31.23
CA VAL A 361 13.29 -6.54 30.18
C VAL A 361 14.09 -7.39 29.18
N GLY A 362 13.95 -8.71 29.27
CA GLY A 362 14.64 -9.63 28.36
C GLY A 362 14.26 -9.46 26.89
N ASN A 363 15.20 -9.78 25.98
CA ASN A 363 14.99 -9.78 24.53
C ASN A 363 14.99 -11.20 23.94
N LEU A 364 14.64 -11.34 22.65
CA LEU A 364 14.55 -12.66 22.00
C LEU A 364 15.91 -13.34 21.80
N VAL A 365 17.02 -12.60 21.78
CA VAL A 365 18.36 -13.18 21.67
C VAL A 365 18.72 -13.89 22.98
N GLU A 366 18.51 -13.22 24.11
CA GLU A 366 18.71 -13.79 25.45
C GLU A 366 17.76 -14.97 25.72
N TYR A 367 16.53 -14.90 25.18
CA TYR A 367 15.60 -16.03 25.26
C TYR A 367 16.10 -17.24 24.46
N ASP A 368 16.66 -17.04 23.27
CA ASP A 368 17.26 -18.14 22.51
C ASP A 368 18.43 -18.77 23.28
N GLU A 369 19.30 -17.97 23.90
CA GLU A 369 20.39 -18.45 24.76
C GLU A 369 19.88 -19.26 25.97
N TRP A 370 18.82 -18.77 26.64
CA TRP A 370 18.18 -19.48 27.73
C TRP A 370 17.52 -20.78 27.28
N ALA A 371 16.80 -20.76 26.16
CA ALA A 371 16.14 -21.93 25.61
C ALA A 371 17.17 -23.00 25.22
N ASP A 372 18.30 -22.61 24.64
CA ASP A 372 19.38 -23.53 24.29
C ASP A 372 20.04 -24.15 25.54
N MET A 373 20.10 -23.44 26.67
CA MET A 373 20.56 -24.01 27.95
C MET A 373 19.55 -25.01 28.54
N VAL A 374 18.26 -24.64 28.61
CA VAL A 374 17.22 -25.48 29.23
C VAL A 374 16.86 -26.70 28.36
N ASP A 375 16.78 -26.51 27.05
CA ASP A 375 16.43 -27.57 26.11
C ASP A 375 17.68 -28.41 25.71
N GLY A 376 18.89 -27.91 25.99
CA GLY A 376 20.17 -28.58 25.73
C GLY A 376 20.71 -29.43 26.90
N GLU A 377 20.24 -29.20 28.13
CA GLU A 377 20.53 -30.06 29.29
C GLU A 377 19.65 -31.33 29.26
N VAL A 378 19.89 -32.21 28.29
CA VAL A 378 19.43 -33.61 28.32
C VAL A 378 20.44 -34.43 29.13
N ASP A 379 20.54 -34.16 30.44
CA ASP A 379 20.98 -35.07 31.52
C ASP A 379 21.29 -34.25 32.79
N GLY A 380 20.29 -34.05 33.66
CA GLY A 380 20.58 -33.45 34.98
C GLY A 380 19.42 -32.91 35.82
N GLY A 381 18.18 -32.85 35.32
CA GLY A 381 17.05 -32.26 36.07
C GLY A 381 15.96 -33.28 36.43
N VAL A 382 15.66 -33.41 37.74
CA VAL A 382 14.55 -34.22 38.26
C VAL A 382 13.21 -33.69 37.71
N ARG A 383 12.48 -34.54 36.99
CA ARG A 383 11.11 -34.26 36.54
C ARG A 383 10.17 -34.32 37.74
N VAL A 384 9.46 -33.24 37.99
CA VAL A 384 8.23 -33.24 38.80
C VAL A 384 7.07 -33.23 37.83
N ASP A 385 6.21 -34.23 37.95
CA ASP A 385 5.19 -34.66 36.98
C ASP A 385 4.20 -33.59 36.53
N GLY A 386 3.71 -33.75 35.30
CA GLY A 386 2.34 -33.37 34.92
C GLY A 386 2.18 -32.32 33.81
N GLY A 387 2.66 -32.61 32.61
CA GLY A 387 2.26 -31.86 31.41
C GLY A 387 2.85 -32.46 30.14
N ASP A 388 2.00 -33.03 29.29
CA ASP A 388 2.36 -33.52 27.96
C ASP A 388 2.97 -32.39 27.12
N VAL A 389 4.30 -32.32 27.12
CA VAL A 389 5.07 -31.52 26.19
C VAL A 389 5.45 -32.46 25.05
N LEU A 390 4.86 -32.24 23.88
CA LEU A 390 5.32 -32.81 22.61
C LEU A 390 6.82 -32.53 22.50
N ALA A 391 7.63 -33.56 22.74
CA ALA A 391 9.08 -33.54 22.58
C ALA A 391 9.38 -33.29 21.10
N MET A 392 9.60 -32.03 20.74
CA MET A 392 10.14 -31.66 19.44
C MET A 392 11.66 -31.60 19.61
N GLU A 393 12.34 -32.63 19.11
CA GLU A 393 13.78 -32.82 19.22
C GLU A 393 14.56 -31.54 18.86
N SER A 394 15.11 -30.89 19.88
CA SER A 394 16.22 -29.95 19.75
C SER A 394 17.50 -30.77 19.56
N LYS A 395 17.84 -31.05 18.30
CA LYS A 395 19.21 -31.42 17.94
C LYS A 395 19.85 -30.22 17.25
N GLN A 396 20.48 -29.36 18.04
CA GLN A 396 21.69 -28.63 17.59
C GLN A 396 22.87 -29.63 17.51
N GLY A 397 22.67 -30.75 16.81
CA GLY A 397 23.73 -31.57 16.27
C GLY A 397 23.81 -31.29 14.78
N ARG A 398 24.95 -31.52 14.14
CA ARG A 398 24.99 -31.71 12.69
C ARG A 398 23.98 -32.81 12.35
N ASP A 399 22.76 -32.43 12.00
CA ASP A 399 21.79 -33.36 11.47
C ASP A 399 22.32 -33.81 10.12
N GLU A 400 22.86 -35.04 10.10
CA GLU A 400 23.14 -35.84 8.90
C GLU A 400 21.83 -36.22 8.17
N ARG A 401 20.86 -35.29 8.11
CA ARG A 401 19.76 -35.43 7.17
C ARG A 401 20.37 -35.24 5.79
N GLY A 402 20.51 -36.36 5.08
CA GLY A 402 20.99 -36.40 3.70
C GLY A 402 20.28 -35.38 2.80
N PRO A 403 20.80 -35.15 1.58
CA PRO A 403 20.27 -34.15 0.66
C PRO A 403 18.75 -34.29 0.52
N ARG A 404 18.00 -33.21 0.79
CA ARG A 404 16.55 -33.18 0.58
C ARG A 404 16.31 -33.18 -0.94
N VAL A 405 15.59 -34.18 -1.45
CA VAL A 405 15.16 -34.24 -2.86
C VAL A 405 14.17 -33.12 -3.11
N LEU A 406 14.31 -32.36 -4.21
CA LEU A 406 13.40 -31.28 -4.61
C LEU A 406 11.92 -31.67 -4.42
N PRO A 407 11.05 -30.71 -4.06
CA PRO A 407 9.65 -31.02 -3.84
C PRO A 407 9.07 -31.65 -5.13
N PRO A 408 8.32 -32.75 -5.00
CA PRO A 408 7.82 -33.47 -6.16
C PRO A 408 7.00 -32.54 -7.03
N ARG A 409 7.18 -32.64 -8.35
CA ARG A 409 6.35 -31.92 -9.31
C ARG A 409 4.92 -32.46 -9.20
N CYS A 410 3.92 -31.61 -8.93
CA CYS A 410 2.54 -32.07 -8.97
C CYS A 410 2.03 -32.07 -10.40
N TYR A 411 1.82 -33.25 -10.96
CA TYR A 411 1.03 -33.46 -12.18
C TYR A 411 -0.45 -33.61 -11.82
N CYS A 412 -0.94 -32.71 -10.97
CA CYS A 412 -2.35 -32.67 -10.57
C CYS A 412 -3.21 -32.48 -11.84
N VAL A 413 -3.92 -33.52 -12.31
CA VAL A 413 -4.76 -33.48 -13.54
C VAL A 413 -5.83 -32.38 -13.49
N ALA A 414 -6.24 -31.98 -12.30
CA ALA A 414 -7.03 -30.77 -12.06
C ALA A 414 -6.21 -29.78 -11.19
N PRO A 415 -6.24 -28.47 -11.48
CA PRO A 415 -5.57 -27.49 -10.64
C PRO A 415 -6.11 -27.58 -9.22
N CYS A 416 -5.21 -27.54 -8.23
CA CYS A 416 -5.56 -27.49 -6.81
C CYS A 416 -6.36 -26.22 -6.52
N LYS A 417 -7.68 -26.28 -6.75
CA LYS A 417 -8.60 -25.18 -6.44
C LYS A 417 -8.61 -25.03 -4.92
N LEU A 418 -8.20 -23.86 -4.43
CA LEU A 418 -8.63 -23.37 -3.13
C LEU A 418 -10.15 -23.53 -3.07
N LYS A 419 -10.64 -24.37 -2.17
CA LYS A 419 -12.04 -24.25 -1.74
C LYS A 419 -12.11 -22.91 -1.03
N THR A 420 -12.41 -21.86 -1.77
CA THR A 420 -12.89 -20.61 -1.18
C THR A 420 -14.13 -20.99 -0.41
N SER A 421 -14.02 -21.07 0.91
CA SER A 421 -15.19 -21.06 1.78
C SER A 421 -15.98 -19.82 1.39
N SER A 422 -17.13 -20.04 0.78
CA SER A 422 -18.14 -19.01 0.57
C SER A 422 -18.38 -18.32 1.90
N ALA A 423 -18.01 -17.05 1.98
CA ALA A 423 -18.60 -16.15 2.95
C ALA A 423 -20.11 -16.19 2.68
N LYS A 424 -20.87 -16.75 3.63
CA LYS A 424 -22.30 -16.47 3.71
C LYS A 424 -22.42 -14.96 3.96
N GLN A 425 -22.97 -14.25 2.98
CA GLN A 425 -23.68 -13.00 3.21
C GLN A 425 -25.00 -13.31 3.93
#